data_AF-A0AAE0SJG2-F1
#
_entry.id   AF-A0AAE0SJG2-F1
#
_cell.length_a   1.000
_cell.length_b   1.000
_cell.length_c   1.000
_cell.angle_alpha   90.00
_cell.angle_beta   90.00
_cell.angle_gamma   90.00
#
_symmetry.space_group_name_H-M   'P 1'
#
loop_
_entity.id
_entity.type
_entity.pdbx_description
1 polymer ?
#
loop_
_entity_poly.entity_id
_entity_poly.type
_entity_poly.pdbx_seq_one_letter_code
_entity_poly.pdbx_strand_id
1 'polypeptide(L)'
;MPAIVLAWIISILVGLPLLFVRTLHARQWKNHLETWCDDEWPGYYVTDPVTMLPRLMTPARKAYYTIIVILLYCIPIIVMSCIYLIIIVTIWFSKVPGERVTTEVKVQSKLKKK
;
A
#
# COMPACT_ATOMS: atom_id res chain seq x y z
N MET A 1 -2.48 -14.84 -14.20
CA MET A 1 -2.58 -15.83 -13.10
C MET A 1 -1.41 -15.77 -12.09
N PRO A 2 -0.12 -15.78 -12.48
CA PRO A 2 0.97 -15.82 -11.48
C PRO A 2 1.04 -14.57 -10.59
N ALA A 3 0.74 -13.39 -11.11
CA ALA A 3 0.74 -12.15 -10.34
C ALA A 3 -0.26 -12.15 -9.17
N ILE A 4 -1.43 -12.77 -9.35
CA ILE A 4 -2.47 -12.84 -8.30
C ILE A 4 -2.00 -13.79 -7.19
N VAL A 5 -1.44 -14.94 -7.54
CA VAL A 5 -0.89 -15.90 -6.57
C VAL A 5 0.25 -15.25 -5.76
N LEU A 6 1.14 -14.51 -6.42
CA LEU A 6 2.20 -13.77 -5.73
C LEU A 6 1.64 -12.71 -4.78
N ALA A 7 0.60 -11.97 -5.19
CA ALA A 7 -0.04 -11.00 -4.31
C ALA A 7 -0.60 -11.65 -3.05
N TRP A 8 -1.28 -12.80 -3.17
CA TRP A 8 -1.78 -13.55 -2.02
C TRP A 8 -0.68 -14.03 -1.08
N ILE A 9 0.42 -14.57 -1.63
CA ILE A 9 1.57 -15.02 -0.82
C ILE A 9 2.15 -13.84 -0.03
N ILE A 10 2.33 -12.69 -0.68
CA ILE A 10 2.85 -11.47 -0.04
C ILE A 10 1.87 -10.97 1.03
N SER A 11 0.57 -10.96 0.77
CA SER A 11 -0.45 -10.55 1.74
C SER A 11 -0.44 -11.44 2.98
N ILE A 12 -0.34 -12.77 2.80
CA ILE A 12 -0.22 -13.71 3.93
C ILE A 12 1.07 -13.45 4.70
N LEU A 13 2.20 -13.30 4.00
CA LEU A 13 3.50 -13.06 4.62
C LEU A 13 3.52 -11.78 5.47
N VAL A 14 2.93 -10.69 4.98
CA VAL A 14 2.87 -9.41 5.70
C VAL A 14 1.93 -9.49 6.91
N GLY A 15 0.81 -10.21 6.80
CA GLY A 15 -0.17 -10.37 7.87
C GLY A 15 0.22 -11.39 8.95
N LEU A 16 1.10 -12.35 8.63
CA LEU A 16 1.47 -13.45 9.52
C LEU A 16 2.08 -13.00 10.85
N PRO A 17 3.01 -12.03 10.92
CA PRO A 17 3.58 -11.60 12.20
C PRO A 17 2.53 -11.00 13.15
N LEU A 18 1.52 -10.32 12.62
CA LEU A 18 0.45 -9.73 13.43
C LEU A 18 -0.36 -10.81 14.15
N LEU A 19 -0.56 -11.97 13.53
CA LEU A 19 -1.27 -13.11 14.14
C LEU A 19 -0.58 -13.66 15.39
N PHE A 20 0.75 -13.55 15.47
CA PHE A 20 1.51 -14.06 16.61
C PHE A 20 1.69 -13.02 17.72
N VAL A 21 1.77 -11.73 17.37
CA VAL A 21 2.05 -10.65 18.33
C VAL A 21 0.77 -10.13 18.99
N ARG A 22 -0.39 -10.41 18.40
CA ARG A 22 -1.67 -9.88 18.85
C ARG A 22 -2.27 -10.75 19.95
N THR A 23 -2.48 -10.15 21.11
CA THR A 23 -2.94 -10.83 22.33
C THR A 23 -4.26 -10.24 22.83
N LEU A 24 -5.09 -11.09 23.44
CA LEU A 24 -6.31 -10.65 24.13
C LEU A 24 -5.98 -10.42 25.60
N HIS A 25 -6.23 -9.20 26.06
CA HIS A 25 -6.08 -8.83 27.46
C HIS A 25 -7.46 -8.67 28.10
N ALA A 26 -7.56 -9.12 29.34
CA ALA A 26 -8.75 -8.97 30.16
C ALA A 26 -8.36 -8.30 31.47
N ARG A 27 -9.03 -7.20 31.82
CA ARG A 27 -8.88 -6.50 33.09
C ARG A 27 -10.22 -6.47 33.80
N GLN A 28 -10.25 -7.12 34.96
CA GLN A 28 -11.41 -7.09 35.83
C GLN A 28 -11.39 -5.78 36.65
N TRP A 29 -12.37 -4.93 36.40
CA TRP A 29 -12.68 -3.79 37.23
C TRP A 29 -13.72 -4.19 38.28
N LYS A 30 -13.98 -3.31 39.26
CA LYS A 30 -14.91 -3.59 40.37
C LYS A 30 -16.32 -4.01 39.89
N ASN A 31 -16.78 -3.46 38.76
CA ASN A 31 -18.14 -3.66 38.24
C ASN A 31 -18.19 -4.14 36.77
N HIS A 32 -17.04 -4.33 36.11
CA HIS A 32 -17.01 -4.63 34.67
C HIS A 32 -15.73 -5.38 34.27
N LEU A 33 -15.86 -6.33 33.34
CA LEU A 33 -14.73 -6.96 32.69
C LEU A 33 -14.42 -6.18 31.41
N GLU A 34 -13.25 -5.54 31.36
CA GLU A 34 -12.74 -4.91 30.15
C GLU A 34 -11.90 -5.93 29.39
N THR A 35 -12.28 -6.21 28.14
CA THR A 35 -11.47 -7.03 27.25
C THR A 35 -11.02 -6.18 26.07
N TRP A 36 -9.71 -6.09 25.85
CA TRP A 36 -9.14 -5.40 24.70
C TRP A 36 -8.10 -6.26 24.01
N CYS A 37 -7.83 -5.94 22.76
CA CYS A 37 -6.84 -6.63 21.96
C CYS A 37 -5.74 -5.63 21.62
N ASP A 38 -4.52 -5.93 22.02
CA ASP A 38 -3.34 -5.09 21.77
C ASP A 38 -2.20 -5.95 21.22
N ASP A 39 -1.22 -5.30 20.62
CA ASP A 39 -0.07 -5.96 20.02
C ASP A 39 1.11 -5.90 21.01
N GLU A 40 1.55 -7.05 21.53
CA GLU A 40 2.57 -7.15 22.57
C GLU A 40 3.97 -7.36 21.96
N TRP A 41 4.65 -6.26 21.66
CA TRP A 41 6.00 -6.28 21.09
C TRP A 41 7.09 -6.26 22.16
N PRO A 42 8.19 -7.03 22.01
CA PRO A 42 9.30 -6.99 22.95
C PRO A 42 9.93 -5.60 22.94
N GLY A 43 10.03 -5.00 24.12
CA GLY A 43 10.60 -3.68 24.35
C GLY A 43 11.46 -3.65 25.59
N TYR A 44 12.33 -2.64 25.66
CA TYR A 44 13.16 -2.37 26.83
C TYR A 44 12.99 -0.92 27.27
N TYR A 45 13.16 -0.69 28.57
CA TYR A 45 13.09 0.65 29.13
C TYR A 45 14.44 1.35 28.95
N VAL A 46 14.41 2.54 28.39
CA VAL A 46 15.57 3.43 28.28
C VAL A 46 15.26 4.69 29.05
N THR A 47 16.16 5.10 29.94
CA THR A 47 16.05 6.38 30.62
C THR A 47 16.27 7.50 29.62
N ASP A 48 15.28 8.36 29.47
CA ASP A 48 15.39 9.53 28.59
C ASP A 48 16.35 10.56 29.22
N PRO A 49 17.40 11.03 28.51
CA PRO A 49 18.37 11.98 29.07
C PRO A 49 17.77 13.35 29.40
N VAL A 50 16.60 13.71 28.86
CA VAL A 50 15.98 15.03 29.07
C VAL A 50 14.98 15.00 30.22
N THR A 51 14.13 13.98 30.27
CA THR A 51 13.04 13.90 31.27
C THR A 51 13.41 13.06 32.49
N MET A 52 14.54 12.34 32.44
CA MET A 52 14.97 11.35 33.46
C MET A 52 13.91 10.28 33.77
N LEU A 53 12.93 10.09 32.89
CA LEU A 53 11.87 9.11 33.03
C LEU A 53 12.19 7.85 32.19
N PRO A 54 11.81 6.65 32.66
CA PRO A 54 11.94 5.43 31.88
C PRO A 54 10.94 5.43 30.72
N ARG A 55 11.44 5.35 29.49
CA ARG A 55 10.64 5.26 28.27
C ARG A 55 10.70 3.86 27.70
N LEU A 56 9.54 3.27 27.42
CA LEU A 56 9.46 1.99 26.72
C LEU A 56 9.81 2.18 25.24
N MET A 57 10.89 1.53 24.79
CA MET A 57 11.31 1.51 23.39
C MET A 57 11.00 0.14 22.78
N THR A 58 10.22 0.14 21.68
CA THR A 58 9.85 -1.05 20.90
C THR A 58 10.32 -0.90 19.44
N PRO A 59 11.62 -1.11 19.16
CA PRO A 59 12.17 -0.89 17.82
C PRO A 59 11.57 -1.84 16.78
N ALA A 60 11.28 -3.08 17.16
CA ALA A 60 10.65 -4.07 16.28
C ALA A 60 9.26 -3.63 15.81
N ARG A 61 8.44 -3.09 16.73
CA ARG A 61 7.12 -2.52 16.41
C ARG A 61 7.24 -1.42 15.37
N LYS A 62 8.12 -0.45 15.63
CA LYS A 62 8.34 0.68 14.71
C LYS A 62 8.78 0.19 13.33
N ALA A 63 9.81 -0.66 13.28
CA ALA A 63 10.32 -1.19 12.02
C ALA A 63 9.23 -1.93 11.21
N TYR A 64 8.44 -2.78 11.87
CA TYR A 64 7.36 -3.52 11.22
C TYR A 64 6.30 -2.59 10.60
N TYR A 65 5.78 -1.62 11.36
CA TYR A 65 4.78 -0.70 10.82
C TYR A 65 5.34 0.24 9.75
N THR A 66 6.61 0.66 9.86
CA THR A 66 7.28 1.43 8.80
C THR A 66 7.35 0.60 7.51
N ILE A 67 7.74 -0.68 7.58
CA ILE A 67 7.77 -1.58 6.43
C ILE A 67 6.37 -1.75 5.83
N ILE A 68 5.34 -1.95 6.66
CA ILE A 68 3.95 -2.06 6.20
C ILE A 68 3.53 -0.83 5.40
N VAL A 69 3.78 0.37 5.92
CA VAL A 69 3.42 1.62 5.22
C VAL A 69 4.14 1.71 3.88
N ILE A 70 5.42 1.35 3.84
CA ILE A 70 6.18 1.36 2.59
C ILE A 70 5.58 0.36 1.58
N LEU A 71 5.33 -0.88 1.99
CA LEU A 71 4.89 -1.96 1.12
C LEU A 71 3.44 -1.80 0.66
N LEU A 72 2.52 -1.44 1.57
CA LEU A 72 1.09 -1.41 1.29
C LEU A 72 0.58 -0.05 0.82
N TYR A 73 1.36 1.02 1.01
CA TYR A 73 0.93 2.37 0.63
C TYR A 73 1.91 3.04 -0.33
N CYS A 74 3.18 3.23 0.06
CA CYS A 74 4.13 3.99 -0.76
C CYS A 74 4.40 3.33 -2.11
N ILE A 75 4.71 2.02 -2.13
CA ILE A 75 5.01 1.30 -3.38
C ILE A 75 3.80 1.30 -4.34
N PRO A 76 2.58 0.91 -3.92
CA PRO A 76 1.41 0.95 -4.79
C PRO A 76 1.14 2.34 -5.37
N ILE A 77 1.26 3.40 -4.57
CA ILE A 77 1.05 4.77 -5.05
C ILE A 77 2.09 5.14 -6.09
N ILE A 78 3.38 4.90 -5.82
CA ILE A 78 4.45 5.21 -6.78
C ILE A 78 4.22 4.46 -8.10
N VAL A 79 3.93 3.16 -8.04
CA VAL A 79 3.68 2.33 -9.23
C VAL A 79 2.48 2.86 -10.02
N MET A 80 1.37 3.14 -9.35
CA MET A 80 0.17 3.67 -10.01
C MET A 80 0.45 5.03 -10.62
N SER A 81 1.09 5.94 -9.89
CA SER A 81 1.47 7.27 -10.40
C SER A 81 2.36 7.16 -11.63
N CYS A 82 3.41 6.32 -11.61
CA CYS A 82 4.27 6.11 -12.76
C CYS A 82 3.52 5.57 -13.97
N ILE A 83 2.65 4.56 -13.78
CA ILE A 83 1.84 4.00 -14.86
C ILE A 83 0.92 5.06 -15.46
N TYR A 84 0.22 5.84 -14.63
CA TYR A 84 -0.65 6.91 -15.11
C TYR A 84 0.11 8.01 -15.84
N LEU A 85 1.29 8.40 -15.35
CA LEU A 85 2.15 9.35 -16.05
C LEU A 85 2.54 8.83 -17.44
N ILE A 86 2.94 7.55 -17.54
CA ILE A 86 3.27 6.91 -18.83
C ILE A 86 2.06 6.92 -19.75
N ILE A 87 0.85 6.60 -19.25
CA ILE A 87 -0.37 6.61 -20.04
C ILE A 87 -0.66 8.02 -20.58
N ILE A 88 -0.60 9.04 -19.73
CA ILE A 88 -0.84 10.44 -20.11
C ILE A 88 0.15 10.89 -21.18
N VAL A 89 1.44 10.62 -20.96
CA VAL A 89 2.53 10.95 -21.91
C VAL A 89 2.30 10.22 -23.23
N THR A 90 1.99 8.92 -23.17
CA THR A 90 1.72 8.11 -24.36
C THR A 90 0.54 8.68 -25.15
N ILE A 91 -0.56 9.05 -24.49
CA ILE A 91 -1.71 9.67 -25.14
C ILE A 91 -1.35 11.03 -25.76
N TRP A 92 -0.51 11.82 -25.07
CA TRP A 92 -0.15 13.15 -25.55
C TRP A 92 0.76 13.11 -26.78
N PHE A 93 1.69 12.15 -26.84
CA PHE A 93 2.57 11.94 -27.99
C PHE A 93 1.96 11.08 -29.09
N SER A 94 0.99 10.21 -28.77
CA SER A 94 0.21 9.48 -29.76
C SER A 94 -0.76 10.46 -30.42
N LYS A 95 -0.29 11.15 -31.46
CA LYS A 95 -1.03 12.10 -32.32
C LYS A 95 -2.54 12.02 -32.13
N VAL A 96 -3.13 13.13 -31.69
CA VAL A 96 -4.58 13.32 -31.57
C VAL A 96 -5.29 12.59 -32.71
N PRO A 97 -6.12 11.58 -32.44
CA PRO A 97 -6.71 10.70 -33.46
C PRO A 97 -7.74 11.41 -34.38
N GLY A 98 -7.73 12.74 -34.46
CA GLY A 98 -8.55 13.54 -35.37
C GLY A 98 -8.00 13.65 -36.79
N GLU A 99 -6.71 13.41 -37.03
CA GLU A 99 -6.11 13.62 -38.37
C GLU A 99 -6.12 12.36 -39.26
N ARG A 100 -6.19 11.16 -38.66
CA ARG A 100 -6.30 9.91 -39.42
C ARG A 100 -7.71 9.66 -39.94
N VAL A 101 -8.74 9.99 -39.15
CA VAL A 101 -10.14 9.82 -39.56
C VAL A 101 -10.46 10.67 -40.79
N THR A 102 -9.98 11.91 -40.88
CA THR A 102 -10.26 12.76 -42.06
C THR A 102 -9.56 12.27 -43.32
N THR A 103 -8.37 11.69 -43.20
CA THR A 103 -7.60 11.15 -44.34
C THR A 103 -8.19 9.82 -44.83
N GLU A 104 -8.55 8.91 -43.91
CA GLU A 104 -9.20 7.64 -44.26
C GLU A 104 -10.64 7.85 -44.77
N VAL A 105 -11.40 8.80 -44.23
CA VAL A 105 -12.72 9.20 -44.77
C VAL A 105 -12.59 9.83 -46.16
N LYS A 106 -11.54 10.61 -46.44
CA LYS A 106 -11.26 11.13 -47.78
C LYS A 106 -10.89 10.04 -48.78
N VAL A 107 -10.11 9.04 -48.37
CA VAL A 107 -9.75 7.89 -49.21
C VAL A 107 -10.97 7.00 -49.48
N GLN A 108 -11.77 6.71 -48.46
CA GLN A 108 -13.02 5.94 -48.56
C GLN A 108 -14.08 6.64 -49.43
N SER A 109 -14.24 7.97 -49.31
CA SER A 109 -15.19 8.73 -50.15
C SER A 109 -14.74 8.88 -51.61
N LYS A 110 -13.43 8.87 -51.89
CA LYS A 110 -12.91 8.80 -53.27
C LYS A 110 -13.05 7.40 -53.88
N LEU A 111 -12.89 6.35 -53.09
CA LEU A 111 -13.08 4.96 -53.54
C LEU A 111 -14.55 4.62 -53.81
N LYS A 112 -15.49 5.19 -53.04
CA LYS A 112 -16.93 5.02 -53.28
C LYS A 112 -17.49 5.81 -54.47
N LYS A 113 -16.70 6.68 -55.10
CA LYS A 113 -17.12 7.53 -56.24
C LYS A 113 -16.73 6.96 -57.61
N LYS A 114 -16.24 5.73 -57.65
CA LYS A 114 -15.88 4.99 -58.87
C LYS A 114 -16.69 3.70 -58.93
#